data_AF-A0A653RMJ9-F1
#
_entry.id   AF-A0A653RMJ9-F1
#
_cell.length_a   1.000
_cell.length_b   1.000
_cell.length_c   1.000
_cell.angle_alpha   90.00
_cell.angle_beta   90.00
_cell.angle_gamma   90.00
#
_symmetry.space_group_name_H-M   'P 1'
#
loop_
_entity.id
_entity.type
_entity.pdbx_description
1 polymer ?
#
loop_
_entity_poly.entity_id
_entity_poly.type
_entity_poly.pdbx_seq_one_letter_code
_entity_poly.pdbx_strand_id
1 'polypeptide(L)'
;MKYIFFSVIIFLMVVSKTYSQENYMDYAITNKNDTIYGLLRESGINNIVLYSKNQNPELDGIKFYSNNLKGINEIRWNGKTYKYEAPVYDGIYESNIHSQKKGFITQTIGDFVNLTPRLKDYVVIKNDTIYGEISNPILGKLVLKSDRGNKYKIKVKDIKGYRFKNEVFIRKTKKRVELFDDKISFLKSLLTGKTKLYEYKVSKNKNLANDNNIFSQGIFYYIENNDGLTLIRHVNFKDKMRDLLANDKVMLEKLNNEEYRFENIYHIINYLNKKK
;
A
#
# COMPACT_ATOMS: atom_id res chain seq x y z
N MET A 1 -17.45 41.20 27.94
CA MET A 1 -18.11 39.94 27.55
C MET A 1 -18.26 39.72 26.04
N LYS A 2 -18.55 40.73 25.20
CA LYS A 2 -18.74 40.54 23.74
C LYS A 2 -17.50 40.00 22.98
N TYR A 3 -16.29 40.38 23.37
CA TYR A 3 -15.07 39.96 22.66
C TYR A 3 -14.64 38.51 22.90
N ILE A 4 -15.00 37.93 24.05
CA ILE A 4 -14.68 36.54 24.38
C ILE A 4 -15.49 35.60 23.47
N PHE A 5 -16.76 35.90 23.24
CA PHE A 5 -17.65 35.09 22.39
C PHE A 5 -17.19 35.04 20.93
N PHE A 6 -16.69 36.16 20.39
CA PHE A 6 -16.18 36.23 19.01
C PHE A 6 -14.87 35.44 18.85
N SER A 7 -13.99 35.46 19.85
CA SER A 7 -12.74 34.69 19.82
C SER A 7 -12.96 33.17 19.86
N VAL A 8 -13.97 32.69 20.60
CA VAL A 8 -14.32 31.27 20.69
C VAL A 8 -14.90 30.73 19.38
N ILE A 9 -15.71 31.54 18.67
CA ILE A 9 -16.28 31.17 17.37
C ILE A 9 -15.18 31.06 16.29
N ILE A 10 -14.23 32.00 16.26
CA ILE A 10 -13.09 31.94 15.32
C ILE A 10 -12.21 30.73 15.64
N PHE A 11 -11.94 30.44 16.92
CA PHE A 11 -11.18 29.25 17.31
C PHE A 11 -11.90 27.95 16.89
N LEU A 12 -13.23 27.86 17.06
CA LEU A 12 -14.03 26.72 16.60
C LEU A 12 -14.03 26.57 15.06
N MET A 13 -14.02 27.65 14.29
CA MET A 13 -13.90 27.58 12.83
C MET A 13 -12.49 27.16 12.35
N VAL A 14 -11.43 27.52 13.08
CA VAL A 14 -10.06 27.11 12.74
C VAL A 14 -9.83 25.64 13.10
N VAL A 15 -10.40 25.16 14.20
CA VAL A 15 -10.27 23.75 14.64
C VAL A 15 -11.16 22.82 13.82
N SER A 16 -12.30 23.28 13.29
CA SER A 16 -13.15 22.46 12.40
C SER A 16 -12.57 22.27 10.99
N LYS A 17 -11.71 23.17 10.50
CA LYS A 17 -10.99 22.97 9.23
C LYS A 17 -9.83 21.97 9.32
N THR A 18 -9.31 21.71 10.52
CA THR A 18 -8.14 20.81 10.71
C THR A 18 -8.51 19.34 11.01
N TYR A 19 -9.80 19.03 11.15
CA TYR A 19 -10.34 17.67 11.08
C TYR A 19 -10.79 17.26 9.67
N SER A 20 -10.36 18.01 8.64
CA SER A 20 -10.58 17.67 7.24
C SER A 20 -9.93 16.33 6.92
N GLN A 21 -10.63 15.51 6.15
CA GLN A 21 -10.27 14.15 5.75
C GLN A 21 -8.99 14.07 4.88
N GLU A 22 -8.32 15.21 4.65
CA GLU A 22 -7.04 15.39 3.95
C GLU A 22 -5.89 14.55 4.53
N ASN A 23 -5.93 14.20 5.82
CA ASN A 23 -4.84 13.45 6.46
C ASN A 23 -4.75 11.95 6.08
N TYR A 24 -5.71 11.43 5.33
CA TYR A 24 -5.81 9.99 5.02
C TYR A 24 -5.83 9.68 3.53
N MET A 25 -5.74 10.69 2.67
CA MET A 25 -5.76 10.52 1.23
C MET A 25 -4.35 10.53 0.64
N ASP A 26 -4.27 10.05 -0.60
CA ASP A 26 -3.11 10.27 -1.44
C ASP A 26 -3.08 11.74 -1.88
N TYR A 27 -1.95 12.17 -2.42
CA TYR A 27 -1.83 13.48 -3.03
C TYR A 27 -0.82 13.46 -4.17
N ALA A 28 -0.87 14.48 -5.01
CA ALA A 28 0.16 14.82 -5.98
C ALA A 28 0.62 16.26 -5.78
N ILE A 29 1.91 16.53 -5.94
CA ILE A 29 2.51 17.87 -5.95
C ILE A 29 2.91 18.21 -7.37
N THR A 30 2.36 19.29 -7.92
CA THR A 30 2.65 19.75 -9.28
C THR A 30 4.03 20.37 -9.40
N ASN A 31 4.49 20.62 -10.63
CA ASN A 31 5.71 21.38 -10.89
C ASN A 31 5.69 22.82 -10.36
N LYS A 32 4.51 23.35 -10.05
CA LYS A 32 4.31 24.66 -9.43
C LYS A 32 4.24 24.60 -7.89
N ASN A 33 4.47 23.42 -7.31
CA ASN A 33 4.33 23.12 -5.89
C ASN A 33 2.88 23.22 -5.36
N ASP A 34 1.87 23.15 -6.24
CA ASP A 34 0.48 23.01 -5.83
C ASP A 34 0.20 21.58 -5.39
N THR A 35 -0.59 21.39 -4.33
CA THR A 35 -0.99 20.05 -3.87
C THR A 35 -2.40 19.72 -4.32
N ILE A 36 -2.56 18.60 -5.03
CA ILE A 36 -3.85 18.05 -5.43
C ILE A 36 -4.12 16.83 -4.54
N TYR A 37 -5.15 16.91 -3.72
CA TYR A 37 -5.59 15.79 -2.90
C TYR A 37 -6.53 14.88 -3.68
N GLY A 38 -6.37 13.57 -3.51
CA GLY A 38 -7.20 12.59 -4.19
C GLY A 38 -6.82 11.16 -3.85
N LEU A 39 -7.28 10.22 -4.67
CA LEU A 39 -6.94 8.81 -4.54
C LEU A 39 -6.28 8.34 -5.83
N LEU A 40 -5.09 7.75 -5.69
CA LEU A 40 -4.43 7.12 -6.82
C LEU A 40 -5.16 5.81 -7.12
N ARG A 41 -5.47 5.60 -8.39
CA ARG A 41 -6.13 4.39 -8.89
C ARG A 41 -5.44 3.94 -10.16
N GLU A 42 -5.40 2.63 -10.34
CA GLU A 42 -5.02 2.05 -11.63
C GLU A 42 -6.16 2.27 -12.64
N SER A 43 -5.82 2.77 -13.82
CA SER A 43 -6.73 3.08 -14.92
C SER A 43 -6.22 2.40 -16.18
N GLY A 44 -6.49 1.10 -16.31
CA GLY A 44 -6.04 0.28 -17.45
C GLY A 44 -4.64 -0.32 -17.24
N ILE A 45 -3.96 -0.67 -18.33
CA ILE A 45 -2.63 -1.29 -18.27
C ILE A 45 -1.60 -0.21 -17.94
N ASN A 46 -0.95 -0.32 -16.77
CA ASN A 46 0.17 0.52 -16.31
C ASN A 46 -0.08 2.01 -16.06
N ASN A 47 -1.31 2.50 -16.19
CA ASN A 47 -1.60 3.91 -15.97
C ASN A 47 -2.18 4.12 -14.59
N ILE A 48 -1.51 4.94 -13.78
CA ILE A 48 -2.05 5.41 -12.51
C ILE A 48 -2.52 6.85 -12.68
N VAL A 49 -3.71 7.12 -12.15
CA VAL A 49 -4.40 8.40 -12.27
C VAL A 49 -4.83 8.84 -10.87
N LEU A 50 -4.69 10.13 -10.58
CA LEU A 50 -5.18 10.72 -9.34
C LEU A 50 -6.63 11.18 -9.53
N TYR A 51 -7.55 10.59 -8.78
CA TYR A 51 -8.95 11.00 -8.77
C TYR A 51 -9.19 11.99 -7.63
N SER A 52 -9.48 13.24 -7.96
CA SER A 52 -9.86 14.28 -6.99
C SER A 52 -11.39 14.42 -6.94
N LYS A 53 -11.93 14.69 -5.75
CA LYS A 53 -13.37 14.88 -5.56
C LYS A 53 -13.80 16.20 -6.20
N ASN A 54 -14.88 16.17 -6.99
CA ASN A 54 -15.52 17.41 -7.43
C ASN A 54 -16.29 18.04 -6.27
N GLN A 55 -16.12 19.35 -6.07
CA GLN A 55 -16.84 20.09 -5.04
C GLN A 55 -18.30 20.36 -5.42
N ASN A 56 -18.62 20.41 -6.72
CA ASN A 56 -19.97 20.71 -7.22
C ASN A 56 -20.48 19.66 -8.24
N PRO A 57 -20.59 18.38 -7.84
CA PRO A 57 -20.97 17.29 -8.76
C PRO A 57 -22.40 17.42 -9.31
N GLU A 58 -23.27 18.18 -8.64
CA GLU A 58 -24.64 18.45 -9.10
C GLU A 58 -24.68 19.42 -10.28
N LEU A 59 -23.68 20.31 -10.41
CA LEU A 59 -23.64 21.33 -11.46
C LEU A 59 -23.15 20.76 -12.80
N ASP A 60 -22.12 19.90 -12.78
CA ASP A 60 -21.50 19.37 -14.00
C ASP A 60 -21.73 17.87 -14.22
N GLY A 61 -22.40 17.18 -13.28
CA GLY A 61 -22.65 15.74 -13.32
C GLY A 61 -21.42 14.86 -13.08
N ILE A 62 -20.26 15.46 -12.76
CA ILE A 62 -18.99 14.76 -12.60
C ILE A 62 -18.69 14.59 -11.12
N LYS A 63 -18.61 13.34 -10.63
CA LYS A 63 -18.28 13.07 -9.21
C LYS A 63 -16.81 13.26 -8.88
N PHE A 64 -15.92 12.93 -9.82
CA PHE A 64 -14.47 12.97 -9.63
C PHE A 64 -13.78 13.46 -10.90
N TYR A 65 -12.78 14.31 -10.75
CA TYR A 65 -11.87 14.66 -11.83
C TYR A 65 -10.70 13.70 -11.86
N SER A 66 -10.39 13.18 -13.04
CA SER A 66 -9.19 12.39 -13.30
C SER A 66 -8.03 13.31 -13.64
N ASN A 67 -6.98 13.29 -12.84
CA ASN A 67 -5.74 14.05 -13.07
C ASN A 67 -4.67 13.07 -13.53
N ASN A 68 -4.19 13.24 -14.77
CA ASN A 68 -3.00 12.53 -15.22
C ASN A 68 -1.79 13.00 -14.40
N LEU A 69 -0.74 12.18 -14.38
CA LEU A 69 0.47 12.48 -13.60
C LEU A 69 1.51 13.29 -14.39
N LYS A 70 1.14 13.86 -15.54
CA LYS A 70 2.06 14.68 -16.35
C LYS A 70 2.29 16.02 -15.64
N GLY A 71 3.56 16.37 -15.41
CA GLY A 71 3.91 17.61 -14.70
C GLY A 71 3.69 17.53 -13.18
N ILE A 72 3.68 16.32 -12.63
CA ILE A 72 3.69 16.05 -11.20
C ILE A 72 5.12 15.71 -10.78
N ASN A 73 5.61 16.39 -9.74
CA ASN A 73 6.95 16.21 -9.17
C ASN A 73 6.97 15.13 -8.07
N GLU A 74 5.88 14.97 -7.34
CA GLU A 74 5.79 14.06 -6.20
C GLU A 74 4.38 13.50 -6.09
N ILE A 75 4.27 12.22 -5.72
CA ILE A 75 3.01 11.60 -5.32
C ILE A 75 3.16 10.95 -3.95
N ARG A 76 2.08 10.92 -3.18
CA ARG A 76 1.95 10.04 -2.03
C ARG A 76 0.98 8.93 -2.38
N TRP A 77 1.43 7.67 -2.24
CA TRP A 77 0.59 6.49 -2.42
C TRP A 77 0.71 5.55 -1.23
N ASN A 78 -0.42 5.16 -0.63
CA ASN A 78 -0.47 4.17 0.45
C ASN A 78 0.51 4.50 1.60
N GLY A 79 0.58 5.80 1.95
CA GLY A 79 1.42 6.31 3.03
C GLY A 79 2.91 6.46 2.69
N LYS A 80 3.32 6.20 1.45
CA LYS A 80 4.70 6.40 0.98
C LYS A 80 4.76 7.54 -0.04
N THR A 81 5.84 8.29 0.00
CA THR A 81 6.09 9.41 -0.91
C THR A 81 7.06 9.00 -2.01
N TYR A 82 6.71 9.26 -3.26
CA TYR A 82 7.50 8.94 -4.45
C TYR A 82 7.75 10.23 -5.22
N LYS A 83 8.98 10.41 -5.68
CA LYS A 83 9.39 11.60 -6.45
C LYS A 83 9.56 11.22 -7.90
N TYR A 84 9.18 12.11 -8.80
CA TYR A 84 9.39 11.93 -10.22
C TYR A 84 10.89 11.88 -10.52
N GLU A 85 11.30 10.87 -11.28
CA GLU A 85 12.64 10.71 -11.80
C GLU A 85 12.51 10.44 -13.30
N ALA A 86 12.93 11.40 -14.12
CA ALA A 86 12.81 11.28 -15.57
C ALA A 86 13.58 10.05 -16.08
N PRO A 87 13.02 9.30 -17.06
CA PRO A 87 13.73 8.20 -17.67
C PRO A 87 15.03 8.69 -18.33
N VAL A 88 16.07 7.84 -18.29
CA VAL A 88 17.36 8.17 -18.91
C VAL A 88 17.33 7.73 -20.36
N TYR A 89 17.54 8.68 -21.27
CA TYR A 89 17.65 8.45 -22.71
C TYR A 89 19.12 8.39 -23.13
N ASP A 90 19.53 7.27 -23.73
CA ASP A 90 20.90 7.07 -24.21
C ASP A 90 21.10 7.41 -25.70
N GLY A 91 20.07 7.96 -26.35
CA GLY A 91 20.08 8.26 -27.78
C GLY A 91 19.32 7.24 -28.64
N ILE A 92 19.09 6.02 -28.14
CA ILE A 92 18.46 4.93 -28.89
C ILE A 92 17.32 4.28 -28.09
N TYR A 93 17.49 4.14 -26.77
CA TYR A 93 16.50 3.54 -25.88
C TYR A 93 16.19 4.49 -24.72
N GLU A 94 14.90 4.66 -24.43
CA GLU A 94 14.48 5.12 -23.10
C GLU A 94 14.66 3.95 -22.13
N SER A 95 15.56 4.13 -21.16
CA SER A 95 15.78 3.16 -20.11
C SER A 95 15.13 3.66 -18.82
N ASN A 96 14.12 2.93 -18.33
CA ASN A 96 13.52 3.14 -16.99
C ASN A 96 14.42 2.55 -15.89
N ILE A 97 15.75 2.60 -16.08
CA ILE A 97 16.71 2.06 -15.14
C ILE A 97 16.86 3.09 -14.02
N HIS A 98 15.92 3.06 -13.07
CA HIS A 98 16.07 3.78 -11.83
C HIS A 98 17.28 3.21 -11.10
N SER A 99 18.31 4.04 -10.93
CA SER A 99 19.59 3.58 -10.40
C SER A 99 19.41 2.97 -9.00
N GLN A 100 19.82 1.71 -8.84
CA GLN A 100 19.81 1.08 -7.51
C GLN A 100 20.86 1.76 -6.64
N LYS A 101 20.41 2.62 -5.72
CA LYS A 101 21.31 3.30 -4.79
C LYS A 101 21.77 2.35 -3.70
N LYS A 102 23.10 2.15 -3.58
CA LYS A 102 23.70 1.29 -2.55
C LYS A 102 23.20 1.71 -1.15
N GLY A 103 22.73 0.74 -0.38
CA GLY A 103 22.19 0.98 0.97
C GLY A 103 20.73 1.44 1.01
N PHE A 104 20.05 1.53 -0.14
CA PHE A 104 18.63 1.88 -0.24
C PHE A 104 17.82 0.74 -0.88
N ILE A 105 16.52 0.74 -0.60
CA ILE A 105 15.51 -0.02 -1.33
C ILE A 105 14.79 0.97 -2.25
N THR A 106 14.81 0.69 -3.54
CA THR A 106 14.10 1.45 -4.57
C THR A 106 12.75 0.78 -4.85
N GLN A 107 11.67 1.55 -4.77
CA GLN A 107 10.33 1.15 -5.19
C GLN A 107 9.83 2.14 -6.24
N THR A 108 9.18 1.63 -7.28
CA THR A 108 8.79 2.44 -8.44
C THR A 108 7.30 2.33 -8.73
N ILE A 109 6.75 3.40 -9.31
CA ILE A 109 5.38 3.50 -9.80
C ILE A 109 5.43 4.33 -11.09
N GLY A 110 5.48 3.67 -12.25
CA GLY A 110 5.89 4.37 -13.48
C GLY A 110 7.23 5.09 -13.25
N ASP A 111 7.27 6.39 -13.53
CA ASP A 111 8.46 7.23 -13.38
C ASP A 111 8.64 7.81 -11.96
N PHE A 112 7.81 7.39 -11.00
CA PHE A 112 7.90 7.85 -9.61
C PHE A 112 8.68 6.87 -8.74
N VAL A 113 9.68 7.38 -8.04
CA VAL A 113 10.64 6.61 -7.26
C VAL A 113 10.55 6.92 -5.77
N ASN A 114 10.45 5.88 -4.95
CA ASN A 114 10.62 5.95 -3.50
C ASN A 114 11.93 5.26 -3.12
N LEU A 115 12.85 6.02 -2.54
CA LEU A 115 14.10 5.53 -2.00
C LEU A 115 14.00 5.49 -0.47
N THR A 116 14.12 4.31 0.12
CA THR A 116 14.14 4.15 1.59
C THR A 116 15.45 3.53 2.04
N PRO A 117 16.04 3.96 3.17
CA PRO A 117 17.21 3.31 3.72
C PRO A 117 16.95 1.81 3.94
N ARG A 118 17.89 0.97 3.50
CA ARG A 118 17.77 -0.48 3.68
C ARG A 118 17.96 -0.82 5.15
N LEU A 119 16.94 -1.44 5.74
CA LEU A 119 16.98 -2.00 7.08
C LEU A 119 17.61 -3.40 7.04
N LYS A 120 18.20 -3.82 8.17
CA LYS A 120 18.74 -5.18 8.30
C LYS A 120 17.64 -6.23 8.11
N ASP A 121 17.86 -7.27 7.33
CA ASP A 121 16.88 -8.34 7.21
C ASP A 121 16.86 -9.20 8.50
N TYR A 122 15.76 -9.88 8.76
CA TYR A 122 15.64 -10.76 9.94
C TYR A 122 14.65 -11.91 9.70
N VAL A 123 14.78 -12.96 10.50
CA VAL A 123 13.81 -14.07 10.56
C VAL A 123 13.40 -14.30 12.01
N VAL A 124 12.09 -14.44 12.24
CA VAL A 124 11.53 -14.80 13.54
C VAL A 124 11.26 -16.30 13.56
N ILE A 125 11.95 -17.02 14.44
CA ILE A 125 11.82 -18.47 14.63
C ILE A 125 11.35 -18.72 16.04
N LYS A 126 10.22 -19.40 16.22
CA LYS A 126 9.59 -19.56 17.54
C LYS A 126 9.44 -18.20 18.25
N ASN A 127 10.29 -17.87 19.24
CA ASN A 127 10.24 -16.60 19.97
C ASN A 127 11.55 -15.79 19.86
N ASP A 128 12.46 -16.19 18.97
CA ASP A 128 13.74 -15.51 18.76
C ASP A 128 13.77 -14.82 17.38
N THR A 129 14.54 -13.73 17.29
CA THR A 129 14.71 -12.93 16.07
C THR A 129 16.18 -12.92 15.67
N ILE A 130 16.48 -13.51 14.52
CA ILE A 130 17.85 -13.61 14.02
C ILE A 130 18.03 -12.60 12.88
N TYR A 131 18.92 -11.64 13.07
CA TYR A 131 19.30 -10.65 12.06
C TYR A 131 20.39 -11.19 11.14
N GLY A 132 20.33 -10.83 9.87
CA GLY A 132 21.33 -11.22 8.88
C GLY A 132 20.88 -10.98 7.46
N GLU A 133 21.74 -11.33 6.50
CA GLU A 133 21.43 -11.30 5.09
C GLU A 133 20.64 -12.55 4.69
N ILE A 134 19.44 -12.33 4.13
CA ILE A 134 18.61 -13.40 3.58
C ILE A 134 18.94 -13.54 2.10
N SER A 135 19.41 -14.72 1.68
CA SER A 135 19.65 -15.03 0.27
C SER A 135 18.61 -16.02 -0.26
N ASN A 136 17.93 -15.57 -1.32
CA ASN A 136 17.03 -16.26 -2.25
C ASN A 136 15.73 -16.93 -1.71
N PRO A 137 14.63 -16.15 -1.57
CA PRO A 137 13.28 -16.68 -1.37
C PRO A 137 12.51 -16.75 -2.70
N ILE A 138 12.82 -17.70 -3.58
CA ILE A 138 11.94 -18.02 -4.74
C ILE A 138 11.70 -19.53 -4.88
N LEU A 139 12.64 -20.39 -4.46
CA LEU A 139 12.45 -21.83 -4.28
C LEU A 139 13.57 -22.40 -3.38
N GLY A 140 13.21 -23.10 -2.29
CA GLY A 140 14.18 -23.82 -1.44
C GLY A 140 14.18 -23.38 0.04
N LYS A 141 15.14 -23.91 0.82
CA LYS A 141 15.31 -23.60 2.24
C LYS A 141 15.81 -22.17 2.40
N LEU A 142 15.18 -21.38 3.27
CA LEU A 142 15.64 -20.04 3.59
C LEU A 142 17.03 -20.13 4.24
N VAL A 143 18.01 -19.45 3.63
CA VAL A 143 19.37 -19.33 4.16
C VAL A 143 19.52 -17.93 4.72
N LEU A 144 19.80 -17.86 6.02
CA LEU A 144 20.16 -16.63 6.69
C LEU A 144 21.66 -16.66 6.98
N LYS A 145 22.40 -15.70 6.44
CA LYS A 145 23.78 -15.43 6.85
C LYS A 145 23.74 -14.35 7.93
N SER A 146 23.94 -14.72 9.18
CA SER A 146 23.95 -13.76 10.29
C SER A 146 25.06 -12.72 10.14
N ASP A 147 24.93 -11.61 10.86
CA ASP A 147 25.94 -10.55 10.95
C ASP A 147 27.32 -11.07 11.41
N ARG A 148 27.37 -12.23 12.08
CA ARG A 148 28.62 -12.89 12.52
C ARG A 148 29.20 -13.86 11.48
N GLY A 149 28.65 -13.90 10.26
CA GLY A 149 29.09 -14.79 9.18
C GLY A 149 28.50 -16.20 9.23
N ASN A 150 27.87 -16.61 10.32
CA ASN A 150 27.26 -17.94 10.46
C ASN A 150 26.08 -18.10 9.50
N LYS A 151 26.02 -19.24 8.80
CA LYS A 151 24.92 -19.62 7.90
C LYS A 151 23.94 -20.52 8.61
N TYR A 152 22.67 -20.12 8.67
CA TYR A 152 21.57 -20.89 9.23
C TYR A 152 20.68 -21.42 8.11
N LYS A 153 20.53 -22.74 8.04
CA LYS A 153 19.51 -23.38 7.20
C LYS A 153 18.23 -23.52 8.02
N ILE A 154 17.28 -22.63 7.80
CA ILE A 154 16.05 -22.58 8.62
C ILE A 154 14.95 -23.37 7.91
N LYS A 155 14.29 -24.28 8.62
CA LYS A 155 13.11 -24.98 8.08
C LYS A 155 11.96 -23.99 8.02
N VAL A 156 11.33 -23.85 6.85
CA VAL A 156 10.24 -22.89 6.60
C VAL A 156 9.09 -23.02 7.60
N LYS A 157 8.79 -24.25 8.07
CA LYS A 157 7.74 -24.51 9.06
C LYS A 157 7.96 -23.85 10.43
N ASP A 158 9.22 -23.58 10.79
CA ASP A 158 9.60 -23.02 12.09
C ASP A 158 9.61 -21.48 12.09
N ILE A 159 9.50 -20.87 10.91
CA ILE A 159 9.50 -19.41 10.71
C ILE A 159 8.09 -18.86 10.98
N LYS A 160 7.98 -17.91 11.91
CA LYS A 160 6.73 -17.16 12.16
C LYS A 160 6.58 -15.93 11.25
N GLY A 161 7.70 -15.34 10.85
CA GLY A 161 7.74 -14.19 9.96
C GLY A 161 9.17 -13.79 9.65
N TYR A 162 9.34 -12.88 8.69
CA TYR A 162 10.66 -12.36 8.32
C TYR A 162 10.54 -10.95 7.74
N ARG A 163 11.62 -10.19 7.77
CA ARG A 163 11.78 -8.96 6.98
C ARG A 163 12.78 -9.21 5.87
N PHE A 164 12.40 -8.84 4.66
CA PHE A 164 13.26 -8.90 3.49
C PHE A 164 13.09 -7.63 2.66
N LYS A 165 14.19 -6.91 2.38
CA LYS A 165 14.17 -5.67 1.58
C LYS A 165 13.12 -4.66 2.08
N ASN A 166 13.12 -4.39 3.39
CA ASN A 166 12.16 -3.53 4.09
C ASN A 166 10.70 -4.01 4.13
N GLU A 167 10.36 -5.12 3.50
CA GLU A 167 9.02 -5.71 3.54
C GLU A 167 8.93 -6.77 4.63
N VAL A 168 7.85 -6.75 5.41
CA VAL A 168 7.61 -7.70 6.49
C VAL A 168 6.59 -8.74 6.03
N PHE A 169 6.93 -10.00 6.22
CA PHE A 169 6.11 -11.14 5.85
C PHE A 169 5.75 -11.96 7.09
N ILE A 170 4.47 -12.30 7.25
CA ILE A 170 3.96 -13.02 8.41
C ILE A 170 3.35 -14.34 7.97
N ARG A 171 3.75 -15.44 8.61
CA ARG A 171 3.19 -16.76 8.34
C ARG A 171 1.76 -16.83 8.89
N LYS A 172 0.80 -17.16 8.03
CA LYS A 172 -0.62 -17.28 8.39
C LYS A 172 -1.23 -18.52 7.78
N THR A 173 -2.18 -19.11 8.50
CA THR A 173 -3.17 -20.01 7.91
C THR A 173 -4.27 -19.15 7.27
N LYS A 174 -4.56 -19.35 5.99
CA LYS A 174 -5.44 -18.51 5.18
C LYS A 174 -6.44 -19.34 4.36
N LYS A 175 -7.56 -18.72 3.99
CA LYS A 175 -8.45 -19.26 2.97
C LYS A 175 -7.71 -19.30 1.63
N ARG A 176 -7.91 -20.35 0.83
CA ARG A 176 -7.31 -20.44 -0.50
C ARG A 176 -7.87 -19.38 -1.45
N VAL A 177 -7.02 -18.74 -2.24
CA VAL A 177 -7.45 -17.85 -3.32
C VAL A 177 -7.75 -18.59 -4.62
N GLU A 178 -7.07 -19.72 -4.86
CA GLU A 178 -7.22 -20.58 -6.04
C GLU A 178 -7.16 -22.06 -5.64
N LEU A 179 -7.56 -22.98 -6.54
CA LEU A 179 -7.71 -24.41 -6.22
C LEU A 179 -6.42 -25.07 -5.68
N PHE A 180 -5.26 -24.66 -6.20
CA PHE A 180 -3.94 -25.20 -5.86
C PHE A 180 -3.11 -24.31 -4.92
N ASP A 181 -3.76 -23.32 -4.31
CA ASP A 181 -3.11 -22.41 -3.38
C ASP A 181 -2.89 -23.06 -2.00
N ASP A 182 -1.77 -22.76 -1.35
CA ASP A 182 -1.45 -23.29 -0.03
C ASP A 182 -2.30 -22.61 1.05
N LYS A 183 -2.80 -23.42 2.01
CA LYS A 183 -3.50 -22.88 3.20
C LYS A 183 -2.56 -22.16 4.15
N ILE A 184 -1.26 -22.42 4.08
CA ILE A 184 -0.25 -21.75 4.93
C ILE A 184 0.69 -21.00 4.00
N SER A 185 0.81 -19.69 4.21
CA SER A 185 1.74 -18.88 3.42
C SER A 185 2.25 -17.69 4.21
N PHE A 186 3.22 -17.00 3.63
CA PHE A 186 3.75 -15.74 4.13
C PHE A 186 3.03 -14.59 3.47
N LEU A 187 2.28 -13.84 4.26
CA LEU A 187 1.55 -12.67 3.80
C LEU A 187 2.36 -11.40 4.04
N LYS A 188 2.46 -10.52 3.05
CA LYS A 188 3.14 -9.24 3.18
C LYS A 188 2.28 -8.31 4.05
N SER A 189 2.81 -7.86 5.17
CA SER A 189 2.15 -6.93 6.09
C SER A 189 2.17 -5.52 5.50
N LEU A 190 1.00 -4.98 5.18
CA LEU A 190 0.86 -3.61 4.67
C LEU A 190 0.52 -2.61 5.78
N LEU A 191 -0.36 -3.00 6.70
CA LEU A 191 -0.76 -2.19 7.85
C LEU A 191 -0.86 -3.06 9.10
N THR A 192 -0.46 -2.47 10.22
CA THR A 192 -0.60 -3.06 11.56
C THR A 192 -1.47 -2.15 12.43
N GLY A 193 -2.13 -2.72 13.42
CA GLY A 193 -3.10 -2.02 14.27
C GLY A 193 -4.12 -3.00 14.85
N LYS A 194 -5.26 -2.48 15.31
CA LYS A 194 -6.42 -3.29 15.73
C LYS A 194 -6.93 -4.13 14.56
N THR A 195 -6.93 -3.54 13.36
CA THR A 195 -7.24 -4.20 12.09
C THR A 195 -5.96 -4.25 11.26
N LYS A 196 -5.49 -5.44 10.90
CA LYS A 196 -4.27 -5.59 10.09
C LYS A 196 -4.63 -5.85 8.64
N LEU A 197 -3.83 -5.32 7.73
CA LEU A 197 -3.96 -5.53 6.29
C LEU A 197 -2.74 -6.28 5.76
N TYR A 198 -3.01 -7.31 4.98
CA TYR A 198 -2.01 -8.13 4.35
C TYR A 198 -2.23 -8.21 2.84
N GLU A 199 -1.14 -8.24 2.08
CA GLU A 199 -1.11 -8.52 0.65
C GLU A 199 -0.62 -9.94 0.39
N TYR A 200 -1.24 -10.59 -0.59
CA TYR A 200 -0.88 -11.91 -1.08
C TYR A 200 -0.85 -11.92 -2.60
N LYS A 201 0.30 -12.27 -3.17
CA LYS A 201 0.47 -12.46 -4.62
C LYS A 201 0.61 -13.95 -4.92
N VAL A 202 -0.22 -14.46 -5.82
CA VAL A 202 -0.09 -15.84 -6.31
C VAL A 202 0.98 -15.87 -7.38
N SER A 203 2.06 -16.62 -7.13
CA SER A 203 3.04 -16.93 -8.17
C SER A 203 2.46 -18.00 -9.10
N LYS A 204 1.96 -17.60 -10.27
CA LYS A 204 1.57 -18.54 -11.34
C LYS A 204 2.82 -18.88 -12.15
N ASN A 205 3.18 -20.18 -12.15
CA ASN A 205 4.24 -20.82 -12.93
C ASN A 205 5.69 -20.29 -12.75
N LYS A 206 6.55 -21.20 -12.27
CA LYS A 206 7.98 -21.01 -11.98
C LYS A 206 8.89 -20.91 -13.23
N ASN A 207 8.33 -20.87 -14.45
CA ASN A 207 9.11 -20.97 -15.70
C ASN A 207 9.09 -19.70 -16.56
N LEU A 208 8.49 -18.60 -16.11
CA LEU A 208 8.53 -17.31 -16.81
C LEU A 208 8.94 -16.21 -15.84
N ALA A 209 10.20 -16.26 -15.40
CA ALA A 209 10.88 -15.11 -14.82
C ALA A 209 11.34 -14.21 -15.97
N ASN A 210 10.42 -13.46 -16.55
CA ASN A 210 10.75 -12.24 -17.30
C ASN A 210 10.17 -11.05 -16.55
N ASP A 211 11.09 -10.22 -16.05
CA ASP A 211 10.94 -9.22 -14.98
C ASP A 211 10.06 -8.00 -15.31
N ASN A 212 9.26 -7.99 -16.38
CA ASN A 212 8.53 -6.77 -16.79
C ASN A 212 7.01 -6.92 -16.95
N ASN A 213 6.42 -8.07 -16.57
CA ASN A 213 4.96 -8.25 -16.60
C ASN A 213 4.36 -8.36 -15.20
N ILE A 214 4.07 -7.21 -14.59
CA ILE A 214 3.26 -7.08 -13.37
C ILE A 214 1.78 -7.46 -13.64
N PHE A 215 1.39 -7.62 -14.91
CA PHE A 215 0.01 -7.89 -15.35
C PHE A 215 -0.29 -9.39 -15.35
N SER A 216 -1.04 -9.82 -14.32
CA SER A 216 -1.88 -11.04 -14.20
C SER A 216 -1.64 -11.90 -12.95
N GLN A 217 -0.70 -11.52 -12.07
CA GLN A 217 -0.71 -12.08 -10.71
C GLN A 217 -1.86 -11.42 -9.93
N GLY A 218 -2.95 -12.15 -9.69
CA GLY A 218 -4.05 -11.65 -8.87
C GLY A 218 -3.52 -11.19 -7.51
N ILE A 219 -3.58 -9.89 -7.24
CA ILE A 219 -3.31 -9.34 -5.92
C ILE A 219 -4.54 -9.62 -5.07
N PHE A 220 -4.34 -10.32 -3.96
CA PHE A 220 -5.38 -10.60 -2.99
C PHE A 220 -5.02 -9.92 -1.68
N TYR A 221 -6.04 -9.42 -0.98
CA TYR A 221 -5.85 -8.86 0.35
C TYR A 221 -6.46 -9.75 1.41
N TYR A 222 -5.84 -9.78 2.59
CA TYR A 222 -6.44 -10.33 3.79
C TYR A 222 -6.52 -9.26 4.86
N ILE A 223 -7.66 -9.22 5.54
CA ILE A 223 -7.88 -8.38 6.71
C ILE A 223 -7.93 -9.29 7.94
N GLU A 224 -7.11 -8.99 8.94
CA GLU A 224 -7.19 -9.63 10.26
C GLU A 224 -7.78 -8.66 11.27
N ASN A 225 -8.86 -9.06 11.93
CA ASN A 225 -9.47 -8.35 13.05
C ASN A 225 -9.83 -9.36 14.16
N ASN A 226 -10.69 -8.97 15.10
CA ASN A 226 -11.13 -9.85 16.20
C ASN A 226 -11.86 -11.12 15.71
N ASP A 227 -12.50 -11.05 14.54
CA ASP A 227 -13.27 -12.15 13.95
C ASP A 227 -12.40 -13.14 13.16
N GLY A 228 -11.10 -12.83 13.02
CA GLY A 228 -10.12 -13.66 12.33
C GLY A 228 -9.66 -13.08 11.00
N LEU A 229 -9.16 -13.96 10.12
CA LEU A 229 -8.53 -13.59 8.85
C LEU A 229 -9.51 -13.74 7.67
N THR A 230 -9.94 -12.62 7.10
CA THR A 230 -10.91 -12.54 6.00
C THR A 230 -10.21 -12.26 4.67
N LEU A 231 -10.53 -13.06 3.64
CA LEU A 231 -10.06 -12.86 2.26
C LEU A 231 -10.90 -11.80 1.54
N ILE A 232 -10.23 -10.83 0.93
CA ILE A 232 -10.82 -9.77 0.10
C ILE A 232 -10.35 -9.94 -1.35
N ARG A 233 -11.31 -10.02 -2.26
CA ARG A 233 -11.13 -10.07 -3.72
C ARG A 233 -11.77 -8.83 -4.32
N HIS A 234 -11.40 -8.46 -5.55
CA HIS A 234 -12.09 -7.40 -6.29
C HIS A 234 -13.61 -7.63 -6.32
N VAL A 235 -14.06 -8.85 -6.63
CA VAL A 235 -15.48 -9.19 -6.81
C VAL A 235 -16.34 -9.06 -5.55
N ASN A 236 -15.75 -9.21 -4.36
CA ASN A 236 -16.49 -9.13 -3.09
C ASN A 236 -16.02 -7.95 -2.21
N PHE A 237 -15.25 -7.03 -2.79
CA PHE A 237 -14.66 -5.91 -2.07
C PHE A 237 -15.72 -5.06 -1.38
N LYS A 238 -16.72 -4.57 -2.12
CA LYS A 238 -17.76 -3.69 -1.59
C LYS A 238 -18.52 -4.36 -0.44
N ASP A 239 -18.91 -5.63 -0.60
CA ASP A 239 -19.66 -6.35 0.44
C ASP A 239 -18.81 -6.57 1.69
N LYS A 240 -17.55 -6.98 1.54
CA LYS A 240 -16.66 -7.16 2.69
C LYS A 240 -16.28 -5.86 3.39
N MET A 241 -16.18 -4.77 2.65
CA MET A 241 -16.00 -3.46 3.28
C MET A 241 -17.27 -3.00 3.99
N ARG A 242 -18.47 -3.29 3.47
CA ARG A 242 -19.74 -3.01 4.16
C ARG A 242 -19.86 -3.75 5.48
N ASP A 243 -19.54 -5.05 5.49
CA ASP A 243 -19.51 -5.86 6.72
C ASP A 243 -18.57 -5.22 7.77
N LEU A 244 -17.35 -4.87 7.34
CA LEU A 244 -16.34 -4.28 8.22
C LEU A 244 -16.70 -2.86 8.72
N LEU A 245 -17.43 -2.10 7.90
CA LEU A 245 -17.79 -0.71 8.14
C LEU A 245 -19.24 -0.54 8.60
N ALA A 246 -19.92 -1.62 9.03
CA ALA A 246 -21.36 -1.60 9.33
C ALA A 246 -21.78 -0.48 10.31
N ASN A 247 -20.89 -0.12 11.25
CA ASN A 247 -21.11 0.92 12.25
C ASN A 247 -20.55 2.31 11.84
N ASP A 248 -20.05 2.47 10.62
CA ASP A 248 -19.41 3.67 10.11
C ASP A 248 -20.13 4.25 8.91
N LYS A 249 -21.24 4.95 9.18
CA LYS A 249 -22.11 5.55 8.14
C LYS A 249 -21.34 6.43 7.15
N VAL A 250 -20.36 7.21 7.64
CA VAL A 250 -19.57 8.13 6.80
C VAL A 250 -18.72 7.34 5.80
N MET A 251 -18.00 6.32 6.25
CA MET A 251 -17.19 5.50 5.33
C MET A 251 -18.05 4.64 4.40
N LEU A 252 -19.21 4.16 4.87
CA LEU A 252 -20.17 3.45 4.02
C LEU A 252 -20.70 4.33 2.89
N GLU A 253 -21.05 5.58 3.18
CA GLU A 253 -21.47 6.55 2.17
C GLU A 253 -20.37 6.77 1.12
N LYS A 254 -19.13 6.99 1.57
CA LYS A 254 -17.97 7.12 0.67
C LYS A 254 -17.75 5.89 -0.20
N LEU A 255 -17.89 4.69 0.37
CA LEU A 255 -17.79 3.43 -0.36
C LEU A 255 -18.91 3.29 -1.40
N ASN A 256 -20.15 3.63 -1.04
CA ASN A 256 -21.31 3.59 -1.93
C ASN A 256 -21.19 4.61 -3.08
N ASN A 257 -20.60 5.77 -2.80
CA ASN A 257 -20.31 6.82 -3.78
C ASN A 257 -19.06 6.53 -4.65
N GLU A 258 -18.45 5.36 -4.49
CA GLU A 258 -17.23 4.95 -5.19
C GLU A 258 -16.03 5.89 -4.96
N GLU A 259 -16.00 6.60 -3.83
CA GLU A 259 -14.81 7.34 -3.40
C GLU A 259 -13.67 6.35 -3.14
N TYR A 260 -13.96 5.21 -2.50
CA TYR A 260 -12.98 4.15 -2.30
C TYR A 260 -13.26 2.92 -3.15
N ARG A 261 -12.22 2.42 -3.81
CA ARG A 261 -12.23 1.17 -4.58
C ARG A 261 -11.24 0.17 -3.99
N PHE A 262 -11.14 -1.02 -4.61
CA PHE A 262 -10.30 -2.11 -4.11
C PHE A 262 -8.84 -1.68 -3.94
N GLU A 263 -8.34 -0.86 -4.87
CA GLU A 263 -6.99 -0.28 -4.89
C GLU A 263 -6.73 0.62 -3.67
N ASN A 264 -7.80 1.14 -3.05
CA ASN A 264 -7.73 2.06 -1.93
C ASN A 264 -8.00 1.38 -0.57
N ILE A 265 -7.96 0.04 -0.52
CA ILE A 265 -8.18 -0.72 0.72
C ILE A 265 -7.23 -0.31 1.85
N TYR A 266 -5.99 0.07 1.51
CA TYR A 266 -5.02 0.60 2.48
C TYR A 266 -5.61 1.78 3.26
N HIS A 267 -6.23 2.74 2.56
CA HIS A 267 -6.78 3.95 3.17
C HIS A 267 -7.97 3.65 4.07
N ILE A 268 -8.84 2.71 3.67
CA ILE A 268 -9.96 2.26 4.49
C ILE A 268 -9.45 1.67 5.81
N ILE A 269 -8.48 0.76 5.76
CA ILE A 269 -7.96 0.11 6.97
C ILE A 269 -7.14 1.08 7.83
N ASN A 270 -6.37 1.98 7.21
CA ASN A 270 -5.64 3.02 7.91
C ASN A 270 -6.58 3.98 8.66
N TYR A 271 -7.70 4.35 8.04
CA TYR A 271 -8.75 5.13 8.68
C TYR A 271 -9.31 4.40 9.91
N LEU A 272 -9.66 3.11 9.79
CA LEU A 272 -10.19 2.32 10.90
C LEU A 272 -9.22 2.19 12.08
N ASN A 273 -7.92 2.05 11.81
CA ASN A 273 -6.91 1.96 12.87
C ASN A 273 -6.65 3.26 13.61
N LYS A 274 -6.99 4.41 13.00
CA LYS A 274 -6.75 5.74 13.58
C LYS A 274 -7.99 6.34 14.23
N LYS A 275 -9.18 5.83 13.90
CA LYS A 275 -10.42 6.16 14.59
C LYS A 275 -10.37 5.57 16.01
N LYS A 276 -10.14 6.45 16.99
CA LYS A 276 -10.12 6.13 18.42
C LYS A 276 -11.50 5.72 18.91
#